data_AF-A0A0R2DLK5-F1
#
_entry.id   AF-A0A0R2DLK5-F1
#
_cell.length_a   1.000
_cell.length_b   1.000
_cell.length_c   1.000
_cell.angle_alpha   90.00
_cell.angle_beta   90.00
_cell.angle_gamma   90.00
#
_symmetry.space_group_name_H-M   'P 1'
#
loop_
_entity.id
_entity.type
_entity.pdbx_description
1 polymer ?
#
loop_
_entity_poly.entity_id
_entity_poly.type
_entity_poly.pdbx_seq_one_letter_code
_entity_poly.pdbx_strand_id
1 'polypeptide(L)'
;MYDFFRGETIPDKTYNIDDFEIPTSMVMHKKNNEYLLDYQGKTIQILMTKSDDDRRVDNIRLLSKDGKLVKTSWYDTRGFIGVEEYFDKNNELSVKEVLAPSGKVTCQIFYMSDKQGKVKPSFYQLPNYQGHDLQFNSEEDLMTFFLDELAKKDKNVVYIGDRATEYAYSLFSMHERAFKILVLHSSHVADNDNPLKSELNNNFYYSLNHLNCWQTILTSTKQQLIDFNNRYHLESKTHTIPVGNIEQTEKVLFENRRPYSIGLIARLAPEKQQLQAVKAIEKVKSVIPQVKLHFYGYSNGDYGQKVKKVVNEKHLDKTIIFENYTDSINDVYKTIQLQLLTSSVEGFAMSVLEGLSNGVPQISYDIKYGPKDIITDGEDGYLVKPDDIDELAEKIINYFNDLNQAKKMSENAYQNSRRYSKNSVYNDWKPLFNQVEKFYKISSQEVLQ
;
A
#
# COMPACT_ATOMS: atom_id res chain seq x y z
N MET A 1 7.81 -15.47 -0.01
CA MET A 1 7.75 -16.84 -0.56
C MET A 1 8.98 -17.20 -1.38
N TYR A 2 9.22 -16.59 -2.56
CA TYR A 2 10.32 -17.04 -3.44
C TYR A 2 11.72 -17.02 -2.80
N ASP A 3 12.06 -16.00 -2.00
CA ASP A 3 13.33 -15.97 -1.24
C ASP A 3 13.48 -17.16 -0.27
N PHE A 4 12.38 -17.67 0.30
CA PHE A 4 12.41 -18.86 1.15
C PHE A 4 12.79 -20.11 0.36
N PHE A 5 12.29 -20.26 -0.87
CA PHE A 5 12.60 -21.39 -1.74
C PHE A 5 14.00 -21.28 -2.36
N ARG A 6 14.53 -20.07 -2.55
CA ARG A 6 15.92 -19.86 -2.99
C ARG A 6 16.92 -20.52 -2.04
N GLY A 7 16.70 -20.43 -0.73
CA GLY A 7 17.49 -21.13 0.28
C GLY A 7 18.97 -20.73 0.35
N GLU A 8 19.34 -19.61 -0.27
CA GLU A 8 20.70 -19.10 -0.38
C GLU A 8 20.80 -17.69 0.23
N THR A 9 22.01 -17.33 0.67
CA THR A 9 22.28 -15.95 1.09
C THR A 9 22.24 -15.05 -0.14
N ILE A 10 21.47 -13.98 -0.05
CA ILE A 10 21.27 -13.07 -1.16
C ILE A 10 22.36 -12.00 -1.10
N PRO A 11 23.14 -11.78 -2.18
CA PRO A 11 24.15 -10.75 -2.20
C PRO A 11 23.49 -9.37 -2.02
N ASP A 12 24.20 -8.41 -1.44
CA ASP A 12 23.79 -7.01 -1.43
C ASP A 12 24.73 -6.21 -2.33
N LYS A 13 24.66 -6.51 -3.63
CA LYS A 13 25.49 -5.87 -4.65
C LYS A 13 24.59 -5.33 -5.75
N THR A 14 24.85 -4.12 -6.21
CA THR A 14 24.20 -3.60 -7.42
C THR A 14 24.92 -4.11 -8.67
N TYR A 15 24.18 -4.55 -9.69
CA TYR A 15 24.73 -4.89 -11.00
C TYR A 15 24.42 -3.77 -12.01
N ASN A 16 25.46 -3.09 -12.47
CA ASN A 16 25.37 -2.00 -13.43
C ASN A 16 25.76 -2.45 -14.83
N ILE A 17 25.43 -1.65 -15.82
CA ILE A 17 25.82 -1.92 -17.21
C ILE A 17 27.35 -2.03 -17.39
N ASP A 18 28.12 -1.34 -16.54
CA ASP A 18 29.59 -1.38 -16.55
C ASP A 18 30.17 -2.69 -16.03
N ASP A 19 29.39 -3.47 -15.27
CA ASP A 19 29.78 -4.80 -14.81
C ASP A 19 29.63 -5.86 -15.92
N PHE A 20 28.99 -5.52 -17.04
CA PHE A 20 28.75 -6.44 -18.15
C PHE A 20 29.96 -6.53 -19.07
N GLU A 21 30.56 -7.72 -19.14
CA GLU A 21 31.67 -8.00 -20.05
C GLU A 21 31.16 -8.20 -21.49
N ILE A 22 31.56 -7.30 -22.38
CA ILE A 22 31.22 -7.37 -23.80
C ILE A 22 32.17 -8.35 -24.51
N PRO A 23 31.67 -9.42 -25.15
CA PRO A 23 32.51 -10.31 -25.93
C PRO A 23 33.23 -9.56 -27.05
N THR A 24 34.51 -9.87 -27.29
CA THR A 24 35.35 -9.18 -28.28
C THR A 24 34.81 -9.24 -29.71
N SER A 25 33.95 -10.20 -30.02
CA SER A 25 33.31 -10.35 -31.33
C SER A 25 32.03 -9.52 -31.50
N MET A 26 31.65 -8.72 -30.50
CA MET A 26 30.38 -7.98 -30.46
C MET A 26 30.59 -6.49 -30.32
N VAL A 27 29.60 -5.72 -30.78
CA VAL A 27 29.60 -4.25 -30.67
C VAL A 27 28.35 -3.83 -29.92
N MET A 28 28.51 -3.01 -28.90
CA MET A 28 27.39 -2.48 -28.10
C MET A 28 27.09 -1.04 -28.50
N HIS A 29 25.81 -0.71 -28.66
CA HIS A 29 25.35 0.65 -28.89
C HIS A 29 24.19 1.01 -27.95
N LYS A 30 24.16 2.25 -27.45
CA LYS A 30 23.11 2.75 -26.54
C LYS A 30 22.03 3.48 -27.34
N LYS A 31 20.76 3.21 -27.01
CA LYS A 31 19.58 3.93 -27.46
C LYS A 31 18.61 4.07 -26.28
N ASN A 32 18.55 5.27 -25.68
CA ASN A 32 17.81 5.51 -24.42
C ASN A 32 18.29 4.54 -23.33
N ASN A 33 17.39 3.87 -22.61
CA ASN A 33 17.69 2.85 -21.61
C ASN A 33 18.00 1.46 -22.20
N GLU A 34 18.18 1.35 -23.51
CA GLU A 34 18.52 0.09 -24.20
C GLU A 34 19.99 0.10 -24.63
N TYR A 35 20.69 -0.99 -24.32
CA TYR A 35 22.05 -1.27 -24.79
C TYR A 35 21.98 -2.50 -25.71
N LEU A 36 22.04 -2.26 -27.01
CA LEU A 36 21.90 -3.27 -28.04
C LEU A 36 23.26 -3.86 -28.36
N LEU A 37 23.35 -5.19 -28.30
CA LEU A 37 24.58 -5.93 -28.54
C LEU A 37 24.49 -6.67 -29.88
N ASP A 38 25.33 -6.25 -30.82
CA ASP A 38 25.35 -6.74 -32.19
C ASP A 38 26.45 -7.75 -32.42
N TYR A 39 26.11 -8.83 -33.12
CA TYR A 39 27.04 -9.80 -33.67
C TYR A 39 26.85 -9.87 -35.19
N GLN A 40 27.93 -9.65 -35.95
CA GLN A 40 27.91 -9.63 -37.42
C GLN A 40 26.82 -8.70 -38.02
N GLY A 41 26.62 -7.52 -37.40
CA GLY A 41 25.65 -6.52 -37.85
C GLY A 41 24.19 -6.83 -37.52
N LYS A 42 23.92 -7.83 -36.67
CA LYS A 42 22.58 -8.15 -36.15
C LYS A 42 22.55 -8.07 -34.64
N THR A 43 21.54 -7.42 -34.07
CA THR A 43 21.30 -7.43 -32.63
C THR A 43 20.87 -8.82 -32.18
N ILE A 44 21.60 -9.38 -31.21
CA ILE A 44 21.29 -10.70 -30.63
C ILE A 44 20.92 -10.61 -29.15
N GLN A 45 21.26 -9.50 -28.49
CA GLN A 45 20.96 -9.28 -27.09
C GLN A 45 20.68 -7.79 -26.83
N ILE A 46 19.76 -7.51 -25.91
CA ILE A 46 19.41 -6.15 -25.47
C ILE A 46 19.49 -6.11 -23.96
N LEU A 47 20.35 -5.26 -23.41
CA LEU A 47 20.41 -4.99 -21.97
C LEU A 47 19.57 -3.74 -21.69
N MET A 48 18.59 -3.89 -20.81
CA MET A 48 17.72 -2.80 -20.37
C MET A 48 18.25 -2.27 -19.04
N THR A 49 18.38 -0.95 -18.92
CA THR A 49 18.60 -0.29 -17.63
C THR A 49 17.28 0.22 -17.03
N LYS A 50 17.25 0.46 -15.71
CA LYS A 50 16.04 0.89 -14.97
C LYS A 50 15.44 2.19 -15.53
N SER A 51 16.29 3.09 -16.00
CA SER A 51 15.91 4.30 -16.75
C SER A 51 17.10 4.77 -17.59
N ASP A 52 16.93 5.87 -18.35
CA ASP A 52 18.00 6.45 -19.17
C ASP A 52 19.20 6.93 -18.33
N ASP A 53 18.94 7.36 -17.09
CA ASP A 53 19.89 7.93 -16.13
C ASP A 53 20.32 6.95 -15.03
N ASP A 54 19.58 5.85 -14.84
CA ASP A 54 19.92 4.81 -13.87
C ASP A 54 20.66 3.66 -14.57
N ARG A 55 21.95 3.51 -14.28
CA ARG A 55 22.83 2.51 -14.93
C ARG A 55 22.62 1.07 -14.45
N ARG A 56 21.75 0.85 -13.46
CA ARG A 56 21.43 -0.50 -12.96
C ARG A 56 20.72 -1.30 -14.03
N VAL A 57 21.18 -2.54 -14.25
CA VAL A 57 20.53 -3.45 -15.19
C VAL A 57 19.19 -3.89 -14.63
N ASP A 58 18.14 -3.76 -15.44
CA ASP A 58 16.79 -4.21 -15.14
C ASP A 58 16.58 -5.63 -15.65
N ASN A 59 16.84 -5.85 -16.94
CA ASN A 59 16.76 -7.16 -17.56
C ASN A 59 17.66 -7.26 -18.80
N ILE A 60 17.97 -8.49 -19.20
CA ILE A 60 18.70 -8.81 -20.41
C ILE A 60 17.80 -9.67 -21.30
N ARG A 61 17.60 -9.25 -22.55
CA ARG A 61 16.76 -9.93 -23.53
C ARG A 61 17.62 -10.60 -24.58
N LEU A 62 17.40 -11.88 -24.81
CA LEU A 62 18.07 -12.67 -25.83
C LEU A 62 17.16 -12.87 -27.04
N LEU A 63 17.68 -12.58 -28.22
CA LEU A 63 16.98 -12.71 -29.49
C LEU A 63 17.45 -13.94 -30.27
N SER A 64 16.54 -14.55 -31.02
CA SER A 64 16.86 -15.57 -32.01
C SER A 64 17.62 -14.95 -33.20
N LYS A 65 18.16 -15.81 -34.08
CA LYS A 65 18.81 -15.38 -35.32
C LYS A 65 17.92 -14.54 -36.24
N ASP A 66 16.60 -14.68 -36.10
CA ASP A 66 15.57 -13.97 -36.86
C ASP A 66 15.03 -12.74 -36.09
N GLY A 67 15.64 -12.38 -34.96
CA GLY A 67 15.27 -11.21 -34.16
C GLY A 67 14.06 -11.39 -33.25
N LYS A 68 13.57 -12.63 -33.06
CA LYS A 68 12.45 -12.92 -32.14
C LYS A 68 12.95 -13.03 -30.70
N LEU A 69 12.19 -12.52 -29.72
CA LEU A 69 12.55 -12.69 -28.31
C LEU A 69 12.45 -14.17 -27.91
N VAL A 70 13.50 -14.69 -27.29
CA VAL A 70 13.58 -16.09 -26.84
C VAL A 70 13.60 -16.18 -25.32
N LYS A 71 14.36 -15.28 -24.67
CA LYS A 71 14.54 -15.27 -23.23
C LYS A 71 14.66 -13.85 -22.69
N THR A 72 14.08 -13.59 -21.53
CA THR A 72 14.35 -12.39 -20.72
C THR A 72 14.88 -12.82 -19.37
N SER A 73 16.04 -12.31 -18.97
CA SER A 73 16.67 -12.56 -17.68
C SER A 73 16.57 -11.29 -16.83
N TRP A 74 15.71 -11.32 -15.82
CA TRP A 74 15.41 -10.20 -14.93
C TRP A 74 16.39 -10.16 -13.76
N TYR A 75 17.00 -9.01 -13.55
CA TYR A 75 17.91 -8.79 -12.43
C TYR A 75 17.11 -8.41 -11.20
N ASP A 76 17.35 -9.13 -10.12
CA ASP A 76 16.96 -8.71 -8.79
C ASP A 76 17.76 -7.43 -8.45
N THR A 77 17.15 -6.50 -7.71
CA THR A 77 17.82 -5.25 -7.31
C THR A 77 19.10 -5.50 -6.49
N ARG A 78 19.24 -6.72 -5.98
CA ARG A 78 20.37 -7.26 -5.23
C ARG A 78 21.48 -7.87 -6.12
N GLY A 79 21.40 -7.70 -7.44
CA GLY A 79 22.52 -7.86 -8.38
C GLY A 79 22.77 -9.25 -8.95
N PHE A 80 21.75 -10.11 -8.98
CA PHE A 80 21.79 -11.42 -9.61
C PHE A 80 20.57 -11.61 -10.49
N ILE A 81 20.61 -12.58 -11.41
CA ILE A 81 19.44 -12.95 -12.22
C ILE A 81 18.46 -13.70 -11.30
N GLY A 82 17.36 -13.06 -10.96
CA GLY A 82 16.37 -13.62 -10.02
C GLY A 82 15.24 -14.37 -10.71
N VAL A 83 14.97 -14.04 -11.98
CA VAL A 83 13.91 -14.63 -12.80
C VAL A 83 14.37 -14.74 -14.25
N GLU A 84 14.09 -15.87 -14.89
CA GLU A 84 14.20 -16.03 -16.34
C GLU A 84 12.83 -16.36 -16.94
N GLU A 85 12.51 -15.72 -18.05
CA GLU A 85 11.27 -15.91 -18.80
C GLU A 85 11.60 -16.40 -20.20
N TYR A 86 10.92 -17.47 -20.63
CA TYR A 86 11.12 -18.13 -21.92
C TYR A 86 9.88 -17.97 -22.79
N PHE A 87 10.10 -17.62 -24.06
CA PHE A 87 9.03 -17.29 -25.00
C PHE A 87 8.91 -18.36 -26.10
N ASP A 88 7.67 -18.63 -26.51
CA ASP A 88 7.39 -19.61 -27.55
C ASP A 88 7.50 -19.03 -28.97
N LYS A 89 7.14 -19.83 -29.98
CA LYS A 89 7.18 -19.42 -31.40
C LYS A 89 6.25 -18.25 -31.75
N ASN A 90 5.21 -18.04 -30.94
CA ASN A 90 4.22 -16.97 -31.07
C ASN A 90 4.60 -15.72 -30.25
N ASN A 91 5.77 -15.73 -29.60
CA ASN A 91 6.24 -14.68 -28.70
C ASN A 91 5.38 -14.57 -27.42
N GLU A 92 4.75 -15.67 -27.01
CA GLU A 92 4.00 -15.79 -25.77
C GLU A 92 4.87 -16.38 -24.67
N LEU A 93 4.66 -15.94 -23.42
CA LEU A 93 5.36 -16.47 -22.25
C LEU A 93 4.99 -17.96 -22.07
N SER A 94 6.00 -18.83 -22.02
CA SER A 94 5.84 -20.28 -21.90
C SER A 94 6.28 -20.79 -20.52
N VAL A 95 7.45 -20.36 -20.06
CA VAL A 95 8.00 -20.77 -18.77
C VAL A 95 8.61 -19.56 -18.08
N LYS A 96 8.39 -19.46 -16.78
CA LYS A 96 9.12 -18.58 -15.87
C LYS A 96 9.88 -19.42 -14.85
N GLU A 97 11.17 -19.16 -14.71
CA GLU A 97 12.02 -19.79 -13.72
C GLU A 97 12.44 -18.76 -12.68
N VAL A 98 12.34 -19.13 -11.41
CA VAL A 98 12.85 -18.34 -10.29
C VAL A 98 14.16 -18.95 -9.85
N LEU A 99 15.21 -18.14 -9.83
CA LEU A 99 16.57 -18.60 -9.60
C LEU A 99 17.08 -18.12 -8.23
N ALA A 100 17.95 -18.93 -7.64
CA ALA A 100 18.83 -18.51 -6.56
C ALA A 100 20.03 -17.72 -7.11
N PRO A 101 20.76 -16.96 -6.29
CA PRO A 101 21.98 -16.25 -6.70
C PRO A 101 23.02 -17.11 -7.42
N SER A 102 23.11 -18.40 -7.08
CA SER A 102 23.97 -19.37 -7.78
C SER A 102 23.58 -19.68 -9.23
N GLY A 103 22.39 -19.24 -9.68
CA GLY A 103 21.79 -19.66 -10.95
C GLY A 103 21.00 -20.96 -10.87
N LYS A 104 20.88 -21.58 -9.68
CA LYS A 104 20.03 -22.76 -9.49
C LYS A 104 18.55 -22.39 -9.62
N VAL A 105 17.81 -23.12 -10.44
CA VAL A 105 16.34 -23.01 -10.54
C VAL A 105 15.70 -23.55 -9.25
N THR A 106 14.84 -22.75 -8.64
CA THR A 106 14.18 -23.05 -7.34
C THR A 106 12.67 -23.13 -7.44
N CYS A 107 12.07 -22.49 -8.45
CA CYS A 107 10.67 -22.62 -8.79
C CYS A 107 10.51 -22.45 -10.31
N GLN A 108 9.62 -23.23 -10.91
CA GLN A 108 9.21 -23.08 -12.31
C GLN A 108 7.71 -22.83 -12.36
N ILE A 109 7.29 -21.96 -13.27
CA ILE A 109 5.90 -21.61 -13.51
C ILE A 109 5.66 -21.77 -15.01
N PHE A 110 4.74 -22.65 -15.36
CA PHE A 110 4.42 -22.98 -16.74
C PHE A 110 3.14 -22.26 -17.16
N TYR A 111 3.15 -21.72 -18.36
CA TYR A 111 2.09 -20.90 -18.91
C TYR A 111 1.43 -21.60 -20.09
N MET A 112 0.11 -21.63 -20.08
CA MET A 112 -0.69 -22.17 -21.18
C MET A 112 -1.87 -21.25 -21.46
N SER A 113 -2.38 -21.29 -22.69
CA SER A 113 -3.59 -20.57 -23.08
C SER A 113 -4.82 -21.24 -22.48
N ASP A 114 -5.70 -20.46 -21.87
CA ASP A 114 -7.01 -20.93 -21.42
C ASP A 114 -7.99 -21.15 -22.60
N LYS A 115 -9.22 -21.58 -22.31
CA LYS A 115 -10.26 -21.80 -23.33
C LYS A 115 -10.61 -20.54 -24.15
N GLN A 116 -10.24 -19.35 -23.69
CA GLN A 116 -10.44 -18.07 -24.38
C GLN A 116 -9.17 -17.61 -25.11
N GLY A 117 -8.11 -18.42 -25.12
CA GLY A 117 -6.82 -18.09 -25.74
C GLY A 117 -5.93 -17.20 -24.87
N LYS A 118 -6.30 -16.92 -23.62
CA LYS A 118 -5.48 -16.07 -22.74
C LYS A 118 -4.42 -16.90 -22.03
N VAL A 119 -3.16 -16.55 -22.25
CA VAL A 119 -1.99 -17.18 -21.60
C VAL A 119 -2.00 -16.88 -20.10
N LYS A 120 -1.94 -17.93 -19.27
CA LYS A 120 -1.97 -17.83 -17.81
C LYS A 120 -1.05 -18.89 -17.17
N PRO A 121 -0.55 -18.65 -15.95
CA PRO A 121 0.05 -19.71 -15.15
C PRO A 121 -0.92 -20.88 -15.03
N SER A 122 -0.43 -22.08 -15.31
CA SER A 122 -1.23 -23.31 -15.33
C SER A 122 -0.65 -24.39 -14.43
N PHE A 123 0.62 -24.29 -14.07
CA PHE A 123 1.31 -25.28 -13.27
C PHE A 123 2.57 -24.70 -12.63
N TYR A 124 2.89 -25.12 -11.41
CA TYR A 124 4.02 -24.67 -10.62
C TYR A 124 4.82 -25.87 -10.14
N GLN A 125 6.15 -25.74 -10.12
CA GLN A 125 7.04 -26.82 -9.70
C GLN A 125 8.17 -26.27 -8.82
N LEU A 126 8.45 -26.95 -7.71
CA LEU A 126 9.67 -26.74 -6.93
C LEU A 126 10.62 -27.93 -7.20
N PRO A 127 11.60 -27.78 -8.10
CA PRO A 127 12.53 -28.86 -8.40
C PRO A 127 13.50 -29.10 -7.24
N ASN A 128 13.70 -30.37 -6.89
CA ASN A 128 14.64 -30.79 -5.84
C ASN A 128 14.49 -30.03 -4.52
N TYR A 129 13.26 -29.73 -4.11
CA TYR A 129 12.95 -29.19 -2.80
C TYR A 129 13.16 -30.29 -1.75
N GLN A 130 14.18 -30.14 -0.91
CA GLN A 130 14.56 -31.15 0.10
C GLN A 130 14.76 -32.56 -0.47
N GLY A 131 15.27 -32.68 -1.71
CA GLY A 131 15.49 -33.98 -2.35
C GLY A 131 14.33 -34.51 -3.19
N HIS A 132 13.22 -33.75 -3.29
CA HIS A 132 12.02 -34.17 -4.00
C HIS A 132 11.53 -33.09 -4.98
N ASP A 133 10.96 -33.52 -6.11
CA ASP A 133 10.26 -32.63 -7.02
C ASP A 133 8.81 -32.47 -6.55
N LEU A 134 8.41 -31.24 -6.24
CA LEU A 134 7.05 -30.91 -5.81
C LEU A 134 6.31 -30.15 -6.91
N GLN A 135 5.01 -30.41 -7.02
CA GLN A 135 4.17 -29.93 -8.11
C GLN A 135 2.86 -29.36 -7.56
N PHE A 136 2.39 -28.25 -8.12
CA PHE A 136 1.19 -27.55 -7.68
C PHE A 136 0.37 -27.08 -8.88
N ASN A 137 -0.96 -27.16 -8.76
CA ASN A 137 -1.89 -26.78 -9.84
C ASN A 137 -2.25 -25.28 -9.81
N SER A 138 -1.86 -24.57 -8.75
CA SER A 138 -2.19 -23.16 -8.55
C SER A 138 -1.11 -22.44 -7.72
N GLU A 139 -1.08 -21.11 -7.79
CA GLU A 139 -0.21 -20.30 -6.93
C GLU A 139 -0.66 -20.39 -5.48
N GLU A 140 -1.96 -20.52 -5.27
CA GLU A 140 -2.59 -20.66 -3.97
C GLU A 140 -2.16 -21.94 -3.25
N ASP A 141 -2.01 -23.07 -3.96
CA ASP A 141 -1.50 -24.32 -3.40
C ASP A 141 -0.02 -24.20 -3.04
N LEU A 142 0.79 -23.58 -3.91
CA LEU A 142 2.20 -23.31 -3.64
C LEU A 142 2.38 -22.39 -2.42
N MET A 143 1.54 -21.36 -2.30
CA MET A 143 1.50 -20.47 -1.16
C MET A 143 1.08 -21.20 0.12
N THR A 144 0.07 -22.08 0.04
CA THR A 144 -0.35 -22.93 1.18
C THR A 144 0.82 -23.77 1.69
N PHE A 145 1.53 -24.43 0.77
CA PHE A 145 2.72 -25.21 1.09
C PHE A 145 3.82 -24.35 1.72
N PHE A 146 4.09 -23.17 1.19
CA PHE A 146 5.04 -22.22 1.77
C PHE A 146 4.67 -21.84 3.21
N LEU A 147 3.40 -21.55 3.47
CA LEU A 147 2.92 -21.22 4.81
C LEU A 147 3.07 -22.42 5.76
N ASP A 148 2.72 -23.64 5.32
CA ASP A 148 2.93 -24.86 6.13
C ASP A 148 4.43 -25.07 6.46
N GLU A 149 5.33 -24.86 5.50
CA GLU A 149 6.78 -24.97 5.75
C GLU A 149 7.30 -23.93 6.76
N LEU A 150 6.72 -22.72 6.79
CA LEU A 150 7.01 -21.74 7.84
C LEU A 150 6.50 -22.19 9.21
N ALA A 151 5.27 -22.71 9.27
CA ALA A 151 4.66 -23.21 10.50
C ALA A 151 5.38 -24.46 11.07
N LYS A 152 6.02 -25.27 10.21
CA LYS A 152 6.89 -26.35 10.66
C LYS A 152 8.16 -25.84 11.34
N LYS A 153 8.71 -24.72 10.87
CA LYS A 153 9.91 -24.09 11.45
C LYS A 153 9.63 -23.33 12.75
N ASP A 154 8.46 -22.69 12.84
CA ASP A 154 8.01 -22.01 14.05
C ASP A 154 6.59 -22.47 14.43
N LYS A 155 6.52 -23.28 15.49
CA LYS A 155 5.25 -23.84 15.98
C LYS A 155 4.34 -22.80 16.65
N ASN A 156 4.81 -21.56 16.85
CA ASN A 156 4.03 -20.45 17.37
C ASN A 156 3.76 -19.35 16.31
N VAL A 157 3.87 -19.70 15.02
CA VAL A 157 3.79 -18.72 13.93
C VAL A 157 2.44 -17.98 13.87
N VAL A 158 2.50 -16.65 13.78
CA VAL A 158 1.32 -15.81 13.58
C VAL A 158 1.29 -15.29 12.15
N TYR A 159 0.17 -15.48 11.45
CA TYR A 159 -0.06 -14.91 10.13
C TYR A 159 -1.03 -13.74 10.21
N ILE A 160 -0.60 -12.60 9.66
CA ILE A 160 -1.42 -11.40 9.51
C ILE A 160 -1.85 -11.29 8.05
N GLY A 161 -3.12 -11.55 7.79
CA GLY A 161 -3.75 -11.40 6.48
C GLY A 161 -4.10 -9.95 6.18
N ASP A 162 -3.09 -9.16 5.84
CA ASP A 162 -3.28 -7.92 5.06
C ASP A 162 -3.64 -8.33 3.62
N ARG A 163 -4.65 -7.68 3.03
CA ARG A 163 -5.24 -8.06 1.72
C ARG A 163 -5.66 -9.52 1.63
N ALA A 164 -6.55 -9.90 2.52
CA ALA A 164 -7.03 -11.27 2.59
C ALA A 164 -7.66 -11.80 1.28
N THR A 165 -8.05 -10.95 0.32
CA THR A 165 -8.38 -11.39 -1.06
C THR A 165 -7.31 -12.26 -1.71
N GLU A 166 -6.04 -11.94 -1.47
CA GLU A 166 -4.90 -12.57 -2.16
C GLU A 166 -4.49 -13.88 -1.47
N TYR A 167 -4.69 -13.99 -0.15
CA TYR A 167 -4.06 -15.07 0.65
C TYR A 167 -5.01 -15.85 1.56
N ALA A 168 -6.28 -15.44 1.71
CA ALA A 168 -7.20 -16.13 2.63
C ALA A 168 -7.40 -17.59 2.26
N TYR A 169 -7.55 -17.92 0.97
CA TYR A 169 -7.68 -19.29 0.52
C TYR A 169 -6.48 -20.14 0.99
N SER A 170 -5.26 -19.67 0.73
CA SER A 170 -4.05 -20.40 1.12
C SER A 170 -3.92 -20.53 2.64
N LEU A 171 -4.22 -19.46 3.39
CA LEU A 171 -4.22 -19.50 4.84
C LEU A 171 -5.24 -20.51 5.39
N PHE A 172 -6.42 -20.62 4.80
CA PHE A 172 -7.45 -21.56 5.28
C PHE A 172 -7.17 -23.00 4.87
N SER A 173 -6.42 -23.22 3.79
CA SER A 173 -6.06 -24.54 3.26
C SER A 173 -4.82 -25.15 3.91
N MET A 174 -4.17 -24.44 4.83
CA MET A 174 -3.02 -24.95 5.60
C MET A 174 -3.36 -26.22 6.39
N HIS A 175 -2.38 -27.13 6.46
CA HIS A 175 -2.46 -28.33 7.29
C HIS A 175 -1.85 -28.12 8.67
N GLU A 176 -0.86 -27.22 8.78
CA GLU A 176 -0.22 -26.89 10.03
C GLU A 176 -1.06 -25.89 10.83
N ARG A 177 -1.06 -26.08 12.15
CA ARG A 177 -1.75 -25.17 13.07
C ARG A 177 -1.03 -23.84 13.13
N ALA A 178 -1.77 -22.75 12.92
CA ALA A 178 -1.25 -21.39 13.02
C ALA A 178 -2.30 -20.41 13.56
N PHE A 179 -1.86 -19.31 14.16
CA PHE A 179 -2.72 -18.22 14.59
C PHE A 179 -2.92 -17.25 13.42
N LYS A 180 -4.15 -17.16 12.91
CA LYS A 180 -4.50 -16.39 11.72
C LYS A 180 -5.29 -15.15 12.11
N ILE A 181 -4.83 -14.00 11.63
CA ILE A 181 -5.40 -12.68 11.90
C ILE A 181 -5.93 -12.08 10.61
N LEU A 182 -7.20 -11.70 10.58
CA LEU A 182 -7.73 -10.87 9.49
C LEU A 182 -7.58 -9.39 9.87
N VAL A 183 -7.01 -8.57 8.99
CA VAL A 183 -6.98 -7.12 9.19
C VAL A 183 -7.92 -6.43 8.21
N LEU A 184 -8.84 -5.63 8.75
CA LEU A 184 -9.78 -4.83 7.97
C LEU A 184 -9.18 -3.44 7.68
N HIS A 185 -8.27 -3.39 6.70
CA HIS A 185 -7.55 -2.17 6.29
C HIS A 185 -8.41 -1.13 5.54
N SER A 186 -9.61 -1.52 5.14
CA SER A 186 -10.64 -0.63 4.58
C SER A 186 -12.01 -1.07 5.10
N SER A 187 -13.08 -0.39 4.70
CA SER A 187 -14.41 -0.82 5.12
C SER A 187 -14.70 -2.27 4.74
N HIS A 188 -15.30 -3.01 5.66
CA HIS A 188 -15.71 -4.39 5.47
C HIS A 188 -17.02 -4.53 4.69
N VAL A 189 -17.70 -3.42 4.40
CA VAL A 189 -18.95 -3.34 3.64
C VAL A 189 -18.81 -2.39 2.45
N ALA A 190 -19.72 -2.51 1.48
CA ALA A 190 -19.79 -1.62 0.32
C ALA A 190 -20.37 -0.25 0.66
N ASP A 191 -21.29 -0.19 1.64
CA ASP A 191 -21.94 1.04 2.12
C ASP A 191 -21.78 1.17 3.64
N ASN A 192 -21.05 2.21 4.07
CA ASN A 192 -20.70 2.45 5.46
C ASN A 192 -21.82 3.10 6.27
N ASP A 193 -22.85 3.65 5.62
CA ASP A 193 -24.01 4.23 6.29
C ASP A 193 -24.95 3.14 6.82
N ASN A 194 -24.87 1.94 6.24
CA ASN A 194 -25.64 0.77 6.66
C ASN A 194 -24.76 -0.48 6.87
N PRO A 195 -23.80 -0.45 7.80
CA PRO A 195 -22.79 -1.51 7.94
C PRO A 195 -23.40 -2.85 8.41
N LEU A 196 -24.57 -2.80 9.03
CA LEU A 196 -25.27 -3.97 9.53
C LEU A 196 -25.85 -4.85 8.42
N LYS A 197 -26.37 -4.23 7.34
CA LYS A 197 -27.12 -4.93 6.28
C LYS A 197 -26.50 -4.82 4.89
N SER A 198 -25.55 -3.90 4.70
CA SER A 198 -24.90 -3.70 3.40
C SER A 198 -24.16 -4.97 2.94
N GLU A 199 -24.00 -5.09 1.62
CA GLU A 199 -23.15 -6.11 1.02
C GLU A 199 -21.72 -5.98 1.53
N LEU A 200 -21.01 -7.11 1.56
CA LEU A 200 -19.61 -7.12 1.94
C LEU A 200 -18.80 -6.43 0.85
N ASN A 201 -17.77 -5.70 1.28
CA ASN A 201 -16.75 -5.25 0.35
C ASN A 201 -16.11 -6.50 -0.30
N ASN A 202 -15.99 -6.50 -1.63
CA ASN A 202 -15.40 -7.60 -2.40
C ASN A 202 -14.02 -8.01 -1.87
N ASN A 203 -13.27 -7.05 -1.31
CA ASN A 203 -11.96 -7.32 -0.74
C ASN A 203 -11.98 -8.23 0.50
N PHE A 204 -13.13 -8.37 1.14
CA PHE A 204 -13.30 -9.17 2.34
C PHE A 204 -14.36 -10.25 2.19
N TYR A 205 -15.03 -10.33 1.02
CA TYR A 205 -16.16 -11.24 0.80
C TYR A 205 -15.81 -12.69 1.16
N TYR A 206 -14.72 -13.23 0.59
CA TYR A 206 -14.31 -14.61 0.89
C TYR A 206 -13.92 -14.78 2.37
N SER A 207 -13.10 -13.87 2.89
CA SER A 207 -12.56 -13.93 4.26
C SER A 207 -13.64 -13.83 5.34
N LEU A 208 -14.66 -12.99 5.14
CA LEU A 208 -15.76 -12.76 6.09
C LEU A 208 -16.88 -13.78 5.97
N ASN A 209 -17.01 -14.48 4.84
CA ASN A 209 -17.86 -15.67 4.76
C ASN A 209 -17.23 -16.91 5.43
N HIS A 210 -15.96 -16.83 5.85
CA HIS A 210 -15.22 -17.89 6.55
C HIS A 210 -14.69 -17.40 7.90
N LEU A 211 -15.50 -16.67 8.66
CA LEU A 211 -15.09 -16.07 9.95
C LEU A 211 -14.55 -17.08 10.97
N ASN A 212 -15.01 -18.32 10.91
CA ASN A 212 -14.55 -19.42 11.77
C ASN A 212 -13.09 -19.82 11.54
N CYS A 213 -12.53 -19.51 10.37
CA CYS A 213 -11.13 -19.82 10.04
C CYS A 213 -10.13 -18.85 10.69
N TRP A 214 -10.59 -17.69 11.16
CA TRP A 214 -9.76 -16.69 11.82
C TRP A 214 -9.76 -16.87 13.34
N GLN A 215 -8.58 -16.71 13.95
CA GLN A 215 -8.46 -16.66 15.41
C GLN A 215 -8.84 -15.28 15.94
N THR A 216 -8.58 -14.22 15.17
CA THR A 216 -8.97 -12.86 15.53
C THR A 216 -9.18 -11.98 14.30
N ILE A 217 -9.99 -10.93 14.46
CA ILE A 217 -10.16 -9.85 13.49
C ILE A 217 -9.60 -8.55 14.08
N LEU A 218 -8.86 -7.79 13.29
CA LEU A 218 -8.33 -6.48 13.64
C LEU A 218 -9.04 -5.40 12.83
N THR A 219 -9.56 -4.40 13.53
CA THR A 219 -10.07 -3.17 12.93
C THR A 219 -9.09 -2.03 13.13
N SER A 220 -9.09 -1.09 12.19
CA SER A 220 -8.21 0.08 12.28
C SER A 220 -8.77 1.14 13.24
N THR A 221 -10.10 1.18 13.40
CA THR A 221 -10.79 2.18 14.23
C THR A 221 -11.79 1.56 15.18
N LYS A 222 -12.16 2.31 16.23
CA LYS A 222 -13.13 1.86 17.24
C LYS A 222 -14.53 1.84 16.64
N GLN A 223 -14.86 2.83 15.81
CA GLN A 223 -16.16 2.84 15.13
C GLN A 223 -16.32 1.62 14.21
N GLN A 224 -15.27 1.21 13.50
CA GLN A 224 -15.30 0.01 12.68
C GLN A 224 -15.47 -1.26 13.52
N LEU A 225 -14.84 -1.35 14.70
CA LEU A 225 -15.03 -2.45 15.65
C LEU A 225 -16.48 -2.57 16.10
N ILE A 226 -17.09 -1.45 16.49
CA ILE A 226 -18.49 -1.39 16.93
C ILE A 226 -19.41 -1.86 15.81
N ASP A 227 -19.25 -1.33 14.61
CA ASP A 227 -20.09 -1.68 13.47
C ASP A 227 -19.91 -3.17 13.08
N PHE A 228 -18.68 -3.69 13.14
CA PHE A 228 -18.39 -5.11 12.91
C PHE A 228 -19.04 -6.02 13.97
N ASN A 229 -18.88 -5.70 15.26
CA ASN A 229 -19.43 -6.51 16.35
C ASN A 229 -20.95 -6.46 16.39
N ASN A 230 -21.57 -5.32 16.05
CA ASN A 230 -23.02 -5.24 15.90
C ASN A 230 -23.54 -6.20 14.82
N ARG A 231 -22.77 -6.42 13.74
CA ARG A 231 -23.15 -7.33 12.65
C ARG A 231 -22.91 -8.80 12.98
N TYR A 232 -21.79 -9.13 13.62
CA TYR A 232 -21.32 -10.52 13.75
C TYR A 232 -21.35 -11.07 15.18
N HIS A 233 -21.49 -10.23 16.20
CA HIS A 233 -21.48 -10.62 17.62
C HIS A 233 -20.21 -11.40 18.01
N LEU A 234 -19.04 -10.85 17.68
CA LEU A 234 -17.71 -11.47 17.85
C LEU A 234 -16.78 -10.68 18.78
N GLU A 235 -17.32 -10.03 19.82
CA GLU A 235 -16.58 -9.14 20.73
C GLU A 235 -15.37 -9.81 21.39
N SER A 236 -15.41 -11.13 21.60
CA SER A 236 -14.31 -11.91 22.19
C SER A 236 -13.18 -12.25 21.21
N LYS A 237 -13.35 -11.98 19.91
CA LYS A 237 -12.41 -12.31 18.82
C LYS A 237 -11.98 -11.08 18.01
N THR A 238 -12.21 -9.87 18.51
CA THR A 238 -11.92 -8.65 17.78
C THR A 238 -11.09 -7.67 18.62
N HIS A 239 -10.16 -6.97 17.98
CA HIS A 239 -9.40 -5.88 18.59
C HIS A 239 -9.34 -4.68 17.65
N THR A 240 -9.21 -3.49 18.22
CA THR A 240 -8.87 -2.28 17.46
C THR A 240 -7.41 -1.96 17.66
N ILE A 241 -6.68 -1.83 16.55
CA ILE A 241 -5.29 -1.43 16.55
C ILE A 241 -5.10 -0.38 15.45
N PRO A 242 -4.65 0.85 15.78
CA PRO A 242 -4.34 1.86 14.78
C PRO A 242 -3.32 1.35 13.74
N VAL A 243 -3.50 1.75 12.48
CA VAL A 243 -2.64 1.31 11.36
C VAL A 243 -1.19 1.74 11.55
N GLY A 244 -0.99 2.95 12.08
CA GLY A 244 0.32 3.55 12.27
C GLY A 244 0.51 4.03 13.70
N ASN A 245 1.77 4.33 14.01
CA ASN A 245 2.15 5.08 15.20
C ASN A 245 2.89 6.34 14.77
N ILE A 246 2.94 7.33 15.66
CA ILE A 246 3.67 8.57 15.42
C ILE A 246 4.97 8.60 16.22
N GLU A 247 6.00 9.14 15.59
CA GLU A 247 7.18 9.65 16.28
C GLU A 247 6.96 11.14 16.56
N GLN A 248 7.39 11.60 17.73
CA GLN A 248 7.21 13.00 18.08
C GLN A 248 8.16 13.84 17.24
N THR A 249 7.61 14.67 16.35
CA THR A 249 8.39 15.59 15.52
C THR A 249 8.77 16.84 16.29
N GLU A 250 9.77 17.56 15.78
CA GLU A 250 10.12 18.88 16.31
C GLU A 250 8.92 19.82 16.17
N LYS A 251 8.53 20.41 17.30
CA LYS A 251 7.38 21.31 17.35
C LYS A 251 7.67 22.60 16.58
N VAL A 252 6.87 22.85 15.55
CA VAL A 252 6.88 24.11 14.79
C VAL A 252 5.91 25.12 15.41
N LEU A 253 6.40 26.34 15.67
CA LEU A 253 5.58 27.46 16.08
C LEU A 253 4.59 27.83 14.99
N PHE A 254 3.34 28.13 15.36
CA PHE A 254 2.26 28.44 14.42
C PHE A 254 2.61 29.62 13.50
N GLU A 255 3.32 30.61 14.02
CA GLU A 255 3.76 31.82 13.32
C GLU A 255 4.82 31.57 12.24
N ASN A 256 5.54 30.44 12.33
CA ASN A 256 6.56 30.06 11.35
C ASN A 256 5.96 29.34 10.13
N ARG A 257 4.67 29.00 10.18
CA ARG A 257 3.94 28.37 9.07
C ARG A 257 3.54 29.42 8.06
N ARG A 258 3.34 29.01 6.80
CA ARG A 258 2.89 29.89 5.73
C ARG A 258 1.47 30.37 6.03
N PRO A 259 1.21 31.68 6.16
CA PRO A 259 -0.14 32.18 6.42
C PRO A 259 -1.15 31.77 5.35
N TYR A 260 -2.38 31.47 5.76
CA TYR A 260 -3.51 31.10 4.90
C TYR A 260 -3.25 29.89 3.99
N SER A 261 -2.36 28.99 4.41
CA SER A 261 -1.99 27.81 3.64
C SER A 261 -2.74 26.56 4.09
N ILE A 262 -3.24 25.84 3.10
CA ILE A 262 -4.03 24.62 3.27
C ILE A 262 -3.35 23.51 2.48
N GLY A 263 -3.12 22.35 3.09
CA GLY A 263 -2.71 21.14 2.39
C GLY A 263 -3.87 20.17 2.18
N LEU A 264 -3.92 19.52 1.02
CA LEU A 264 -4.65 18.27 0.84
C LEU A 264 -3.63 17.23 0.36
N ILE A 265 -3.29 16.31 1.27
CA ILE A 265 -2.24 15.31 1.10
C ILE A 265 -2.92 13.98 0.75
N ALA A 266 -3.03 13.69 -0.54
CA ALA A 266 -3.57 12.46 -1.07
C ALA A 266 -3.27 12.31 -2.57
N ARG A 267 -3.28 11.08 -3.05
CA ARG A 267 -3.38 10.80 -4.49
C ARG A 267 -4.57 11.56 -5.10
N LEU A 268 -4.43 12.05 -6.34
CA LEU A 268 -5.53 12.65 -7.07
C LEU A 268 -6.39 11.54 -7.68
N ALA A 269 -7.53 11.28 -7.04
CA ALA A 269 -8.46 10.22 -7.41
C ALA A 269 -9.91 10.59 -7.04
N PRO A 270 -10.92 10.06 -7.77
CA PRO A 270 -12.32 10.43 -7.57
C PRO A 270 -12.81 10.35 -6.12
N GLU A 271 -12.42 9.30 -5.39
CA GLU A 271 -12.83 9.06 -4.01
C GLU A 271 -12.20 10.02 -2.97
N LYS A 272 -11.17 10.78 -3.37
CA LYS A 272 -10.58 11.86 -2.54
C LYS A 272 -11.27 13.21 -2.75
N GLN A 273 -12.20 13.26 -3.70
CA GLN A 273 -13.09 14.37 -4.03
C GLN A 273 -12.42 15.76 -4.08
N GLN A 274 -11.23 15.88 -4.68
CA GLN A 274 -10.53 17.17 -4.80
C GLN A 274 -11.38 18.28 -5.44
N LEU A 275 -12.32 17.92 -6.33
CA LEU A 275 -13.28 18.88 -6.90
C LEU A 275 -14.19 19.54 -5.87
N GLN A 276 -14.50 18.88 -4.74
CA GLN A 276 -15.24 19.50 -3.64
C GLN A 276 -14.38 20.50 -2.89
N ALA A 277 -13.11 20.17 -2.63
CA ALA A 277 -12.13 21.13 -2.08
C ALA A 277 -12.00 22.35 -3.00
N VAL A 278 -11.93 22.18 -4.32
CA VAL A 278 -11.90 23.31 -5.28
C VAL A 278 -13.12 24.23 -5.13
N LYS A 279 -14.33 23.66 -5.02
CA LYS A 279 -15.57 24.43 -4.84
C LYS A 279 -15.62 25.16 -3.49
N ALA A 280 -15.15 24.53 -2.42
CA ALA A 280 -15.06 25.17 -1.11
C ALA A 280 -14.07 26.35 -1.15
N ILE A 281 -12.89 26.15 -1.74
CA ILE A 281 -11.85 27.20 -1.85
C ILE A 281 -12.29 28.37 -2.73
N GLU A 282 -13.11 28.15 -3.76
CA GLU A 282 -13.73 29.23 -4.52
C GLU A 282 -14.54 30.18 -3.62
N LYS A 283 -15.35 29.61 -2.71
CA LYS A 283 -16.12 30.37 -1.71
C LYS A 283 -15.20 31.05 -0.70
N VAL A 284 -14.24 30.32 -0.14
CA VAL A 284 -13.28 30.84 0.84
C VAL A 284 -12.49 32.02 0.27
N LYS A 285 -12.01 31.94 -0.97
CA LYS A 285 -11.24 32.99 -1.64
C LYS A 285 -11.99 34.32 -1.73
N SER A 286 -13.32 34.30 -1.83
CA SER A 286 -14.13 35.52 -1.86
C SER A 286 -14.09 36.31 -0.54
N VAL A 287 -13.81 35.63 0.59
CA VAL A 287 -13.71 36.23 1.92
C VAL A 287 -12.25 36.39 2.35
N ILE A 288 -11.38 35.45 1.97
CA ILE A 288 -9.96 35.39 2.33
C ILE A 288 -9.13 35.32 1.04
N PRO A 289 -8.85 36.46 0.37
CA PRO A 289 -8.18 36.48 -0.93
C PRO A 289 -6.77 35.89 -0.94
N GLN A 290 -6.12 35.80 0.22
CA GLN A 290 -4.75 35.29 0.38
C GLN A 290 -4.67 33.76 0.45
N VAL A 291 -5.80 33.06 0.60
CA VAL A 291 -5.83 31.60 0.79
C VAL A 291 -5.10 30.86 -0.34
N LYS A 292 -4.35 29.83 0.04
CA LYS A 292 -3.69 28.89 -0.89
C LYS A 292 -4.04 27.46 -0.51
N LEU A 293 -4.50 26.68 -1.47
CA LEU A 293 -4.65 25.23 -1.34
C LEU A 293 -3.55 24.55 -2.13
N HIS A 294 -2.81 23.66 -1.49
CA HIS A 294 -1.75 22.87 -2.09
C HIS A 294 -2.18 21.40 -2.15
N PHE A 295 -2.24 20.85 -3.36
CA PHE A 295 -2.43 19.41 -3.58
C PHE A 295 -1.07 18.72 -3.59
N TYR A 296 -0.85 17.81 -2.63
CA TYR A 296 0.34 16.96 -2.56
C TYR A 296 -0.03 15.51 -2.89
N GLY A 297 0.45 15.03 -4.03
CA GLY A 297 0.24 13.65 -4.48
C GLY A 297 0.29 13.50 -6.00
N TYR A 298 0.37 12.26 -6.47
CA TYR A 298 0.32 11.95 -7.89
C TYR A 298 -1.11 11.64 -8.35
N SER A 299 -1.36 11.75 -9.66
CA SER A 299 -2.65 11.43 -10.27
C SER A 299 -2.69 9.99 -10.76
N ASN A 300 -3.81 9.31 -10.50
CA ASN A 300 -4.10 8.06 -11.19
C ASN A 300 -4.89 8.34 -12.47
N GLY A 301 -4.32 7.97 -13.61
CA GLY A 301 -4.92 8.25 -14.91
C GLY A 301 -5.24 9.73 -15.10
N ASP A 302 -6.34 10.01 -15.81
CA ASP A 302 -6.68 11.36 -16.27
C ASP A 302 -7.38 12.23 -15.22
N TYR A 303 -7.61 11.73 -13.99
CA TYR A 303 -8.39 12.47 -13.01
C TYR A 303 -7.73 13.79 -12.60
N GLY A 304 -6.42 13.82 -12.37
CA GLY A 304 -5.69 15.05 -12.08
C GLY A 304 -5.80 16.09 -13.19
N GLN A 305 -5.88 15.67 -14.46
CA GLN A 305 -6.12 16.60 -15.57
C GLN A 305 -7.54 17.19 -15.53
N LYS A 306 -8.54 16.39 -15.15
CA LYS A 306 -9.92 16.89 -14.93
C LYS A 306 -9.96 17.95 -13.81
N VAL A 307 -9.25 17.71 -12.69
CA VAL A 307 -9.17 18.69 -11.60
C VAL A 307 -8.47 19.98 -12.06
N LYS A 308 -7.31 19.87 -12.72
CA LYS A 308 -6.59 21.04 -13.28
C LYS A 308 -7.46 21.85 -14.24
N LYS A 309 -8.23 21.19 -15.11
CA LYS A 309 -9.17 21.85 -16.03
C LYS A 309 -10.20 22.69 -15.27
N VAL A 310 -10.84 22.12 -14.25
CA VAL A 310 -11.85 22.86 -13.44
C VAL A 310 -11.22 24.03 -12.68
N VAL A 311 -10.00 23.86 -12.15
CA VAL A 311 -9.26 24.96 -11.49
C VAL A 311 -9.01 26.12 -12.46
N ASN A 312 -8.62 25.82 -13.70
CA ASN A 312 -8.40 26.82 -14.74
C ASN A 312 -9.69 27.52 -15.20
N GLU A 313 -10.76 26.75 -15.42
CA GLU A 313 -12.08 27.28 -15.80
C GLU A 313 -12.66 28.23 -14.74
N LYS A 314 -12.32 28.02 -13.46
CA LYS A 314 -12.71 28.88 -12.34
C LYS A 314 -11.72 30.01 -12.05
N HIS A 315 -10.65 30.15 -12.82
CA HIS A 315 -9.58 31.14 -12.59
C HIS A 315 -8.98 31.06 -11.18
N LEU A 316 -8.76 29.82 -10.70
CA LEU A 316 -8.19 29.50 -9.40
C LEU A 316 -6.74 29.01 -9.49
N ASP A 317 -6.10 29.10 -10.65
CA ASP A 317 -4.71 28.66 -10.92
C ASP A 317 -3.67 29.28 -9.99
N LYS A 318 -3.90 30.54 -9.55
CA LYS A 318 -3.03 31.20 -8.58
C LYS A 318 -3.35 30.82 -7.12
N THR A 319 -4.50 30.21 -6.86
CA THR A 319 -5.00 29.88 -5.52
C THR A 319 -4.79 28.40 -5.19
N ILE A 320 -4.93 27.52 -6.18
CA ILE A 320 -4.84 26.07 -6.02
C ILE A 320 -3.60 25.59 -6.76
N ILE A 321 -2.62 25.12 -6.00
CA ILE A 321 -1.29 24.74 -6.48
C ILE A 321 -1.19 23.21 -6.49
N PHE A 322 -0.71 22.67 -7.61
CA PHE A 322 -0.42 21.24 -7.75
C PHE A 322 1.06 21.04 -7.51
N GLU A 323 1.40 20.51 -6.35
CA GLU A 323 2.78 20.25 -5.95
C GLU A 323 3.27 18.92 -6.54
N ASN A 324 4.60 18.77 -6.65
CA ASN A 324 5.19 17.51 -7.03
C ASN A 324 5.04 16.46 -5.91
N TYR A 325 5.13 15.19 -6.28
CA TYR A 325 5.25 14.12 -5.30
C TYR A 325 6.52 14.32 -4.45
N THR A 326 6.41 14.06 -3.15
CA THR A 326 7.51 14.19 -2.19
C THR A 326 7.43 13.07 -1.16
N ASP A 327 8.58 12.48 -0.84
CA ASP A 327 8.73 11.55 0.28
C ASP A 327 9.02 12.29 1.60
N SER A 328 9.38 13.58 1.53
CA SER A 328 9.65 14.43 2.70
C SER A 328 8.34 15.04 3.24
N ILE A 329 7.36 14.20 3.59
CA ILE A 329 6.02 14.68 3.94
C ILE A 329 5.99 15.52 5.23
N ASN A 330 6.90 15.24 6.18
CA ASN A 330 7.03 16.04 7.39
C ASN A 330 7.38 17.51 7.07
N ASP A 331 8.19 17.78 6.05
CA ASP A 331 8.53 19.15 5.66
C ASP A 331 7.31 19.89 5.09
N VAL A 332 6.41 19.18 4.42
CA VAL A 332 5.11 19.73 4.00
C VAL A 332 4.29 20.15 5.21
N TYR A 333 4.08 19.23 6.16
CA TYR A 333 3.29 19.52 7.37
C TYR A 333 3.87 20.65 8.21
N LYS A 334 5.20 20.83 8.26
CA LYS A 334 5.84 21.97 8.94
C LYS A 334 5.51 23.32 8.32
N THR A 335 5.10 23.36 7.05
CA THR A 335 4.86 24.63 6.32
C THR A 335 3.39 25.05 6.27
N ILE A 336 2.45 24.11 6.32
CA ILE A 336 1.02 24.41 6.18
C ILE A 336 0.36 24.77 7.52
N GLN A 337 -0.72 25.56 7.49
CA GLN A 337 -1.50 25.92 8.68
C GLN A 337 -2.73 25.03 8.90
N LEU A 338 -3.28 24.47 7.83
CA LEU A 338 -4.49 23.66 7.89
C LEU A 338 -4.37 22.50 6.91
N GLN A 339 -5.01 21.37 7.20
CA GLN A 339 -5.18 20.28 6.25
C GLN A 339 -6.65 19.98 6.02
N LEU A 340 -6.98 19.68 4.76
CA LEU A 340 -8.31 19.21 4.37
C LEU A 340 -8.31 17.73 4.05
N LEU A 341 -9.39 17.07 4.45
CA LEU A 341 -9.73 15.73 3.99
C LEU A 341 -11.16 15.72 3.46
N THR A 342 -11.30 15.72 2.14
CA THR A 342 -12.60 15.61 1.44
C THR A 342 -12.84 14.20 0.89
N SER A 343 -12.31 13.17 1.55
CA SER A 343 -12.50 11.79 1.09
C SER A 343 -13.97 11.37 1.24
N SER A 344 -14.47 10.55 0.31
CA SER A 344 -15.74 9.84 0.45
C SER A 344 -15.60 8.51 1.20
N VAL A 345 -14.38 7.96 1.24
CA VAL A 345 -14.08 6.71 1.93
C VAL A 345 -12.65 6.71 2.47
N GLU A 346 -12.50 6.22 3.70
CA GLU A 346 -11.24 5.99 4.39
C GLU A 346 -11.34 4.70 5.23
N GLY A 347 -10.19 4.07 5.46
CA GLY A 347 -10.07 2.98 6.45
C GLY A 347 -9.65 3.50 7.82
N PHE A 348 -8.59 4.32 7.86
CA PHE A 348 -8.06 4.94 9.07
C PHE A 348 -7.79 6.45 8.89
N ALA A 349 -7.49 6.93 7.67
CA ALA A 349 -7.05 8.30 7.38
C ALA A 349 -5.66 8.67 7.96
N MET A 350 -4.61 7.95 7.53
CA MET A 350 -3.22 8.18 8.00
C MET A 350 -2.75 9.62 7.85
N SER A 351 -3.08 10.31 6.76
CA SER A 351 -2.64 11.69 6.55
C SER A 351 -3.19 12.65 7.62
N VAL A 352 -4.37 12.37 8.19
CA VAL A 352 -4.93 13.14 9.31
C VAL A 352 -4.07 12.95 10.57
N LEU A 353 -3.69 11.71 10.87
CA LEU A 353 -2.82 11.40 12.01
C LEU A 353 -1.45 12.07 11.86
N GLU A 354 -0.83 11.96 10.68
CA GLU A 354 0.45 12.59 10.39
C GLU A 354 0.39 14.12 10.50
N GLY A 355 -0.67 14.74 9.98
CA GLY A 355 -0.92 16.17 10.10
C GLY A 355 -1.05 16.61 11.55
N LEU A 356 -1.89 15.93 12.34
CA LEU A 356 -2.02 16.24 13.78
C LEU A 356 -0.71 16.05 14.54
N SER A 357 0.08 15.02 14.22
CA SER A 357 1.39 14.79 14.84
C SER A 357 2.40 15.90 14.58
N ASN A 358 2.23 16.63 13.49
CA ASN A 358 2.98 17.83 13.14
C ASN A 358 2.24 19.13 13.54
N GLY A 359 1.22 19.04 14.40
CA GLY A 359 0.47 20.18 14.91
C GLY A 359 -0.35 20.93 13.86
N VAL A 360 -0.77 20.25 12.78
CA VAL A 360 -1.63 20.82 11.73
C VAL A 360 -3.08 20.46 12.04
N PRO A 361 -3.95 21.44 12.36
CA PRO A 361 -5.37 21.21 12.51
C PRO A 361 -6.03 20.69 11.24
N GLN A 362 -7.12 19.96 11.42
CA GLN A 362 -7.77 19.20 10.34
C GLN A 362 -9.19 19.70 10.11
N ILE A 363 -9.62 19.85 8.87
CA ILE A 363 -11.05 19.94 8.55
C ILE A 363 -11.37 18.80 7.60
N SER A 364 -12.23 17.89 8.06
CA SER A 364 -12.52 16.65 7.37
C SER A 364 -14.02 16.43 7.25
N TYR A 365 -14.45 15.76 6.17
CA TYR A 365 -15.76 15.13 6.20
C TYR A 365 -15.84 14.04 7.28
N ASP A 366 -16.95 13.95 8.00
CA ASP A 366 -17.28 12.93 8.99
C ASP A 366 -17.78 11.66 8.28
N ILE A 367 -16.86 11.01 7.56
CA ILE A 367 -17.09 9.73 6.91
C ILE A 367 -16.64 8.58 7.80
N LYS A 368 -17.30 7.44 7.65
CA LYS A 368 -16.80 6.17 8.19
C LYS A 368 -15.72 5.60 7.27
N TYR A 369 -14.54 5.20 7.74
CA TYR A 369 -13.99 5.27 9.10
C TYR A 369 -12.70 6.10 9.13
N GLY A 370 -12.30 6.60 10.30
CA GLY A 370 -11.00 7.26 10.48
C GLY A 370 -11.10 8.67 11.05
N PRO A 371 -11.65 9.66 10.30
CA PRO A 371 -11.65 11.07 10.71
C PRO A 371 -12.14 11.29 12.13
N LYS A 372 -13.32 10.77 12.47
CA LYS A 372 -13.92 10.91 13.81
C LYS A 372 -13.19 10.15 14.92
N ASP A 373 -12.50 9.07 14.58
CA ASP A 373 -11.69 8.34 15.54
C ASP A 373 -10.41 9.12 15.89
N ILE A 374 -9.91 9.96 14.97
CA ILE A 374 -8.64 10.68 15.08
C ILE A 374 -8.82 12.14 15.54
N ILE A 375 -9.80 12.87 15.00
CA ILE A 375 -10.03 14.31 15.24
C ILE A 375 -10.95 14.51 16.45
N THR A 376 -10.61 15.48 17.29
CA THR A 376 -11.48 15.98 18.36
C THR A 376 -12.17 17.24 17.87
N ASP A 377 -13.44 17.11 17.47
CA ASP A 377 -14.21 18.20 16.84
C ASP A 377 -14.24 19.47 17.70
N GLY A 378 -13.91 20.60 17.09
CA GLY A 378 -13.81 21.91 17.73
C GLY A 378 -12.52 22.14 18.54
N GLU A 379 -11.70 21.11 18.78
CA GLU A 379 -10.49 21.22 19.59
C GLU A 379 -9.20 21.19 18.78
N ASP A 380 -9.02 20.21 17.90
CA ASP A 380 -7.84 20.07 17.03
C ASP A 380 -8.21 20.05 15.53
N GLY A 381 -9.48 20.27 15.24
CA GLY A 381 -10.02 20.28 13.90
C GLY A 381 -11.54 20.42 13.89
N TYR A 382 -12.14 20.25 12.72
CA TYR A 382 -13.58 20.20 12.53
C TYR A 382 -14.00 18.98 11.72
N LEU A 383 -15.09 18.34 12.14
CA LEU A 383 -15.80 17.32 11.40
C LEU A 383 -17.02 17.97 10.72
N VAL A 384 -17.07 17.85 9.39
CA VAL A 384 -18.09 18.44 8.52
C VAL A 384 -18.95 17.32 7.95
N LYS A 385 -20.25 17.56 7.74
CA LYS A 385 -21.08 16.52 7.11
C LYS A 385 -20.54 16.15 5.72
N PRO A 386 -20.50 14.85 5.34
CA PRO A 386 -20.08 14.45 4.01
C PRO A 386 -20.83 15.20 2.90
N ASP A 387 -20.08 15.61 1.88
CA ASP A 387 -20.55 16.38 0.72
C ASP A 387 -21.11 17.79 1.01
N ASP A 388 -21.02 18.28 2.25
CA ASP A 388 -21.44 19.65 2.61
C ASP A 388 -20.32 20.67 2.34
N ILE A 389 -20.30 21.16 1.11
CA ILE A 389 -19.30 22.12 0.62
C ILE A 389 -19.45 23.49 1.30
N ASP A 390 -20.68 23.87 1.69
CA ASP A 390 -20.96 25.16 2.30
C ASP A 390 -20.45 25.18 3.74
N GLU A 391 -20.76 24.14 4.52
CA GLU A 391 -20.21 23.98 5.87
C GLU A 391 -18.68 23.85 5.83
N LEU A 392 -18.12 23.11 4.86
CA LEU A 392 -16.67 23.02 4.67
C LEU A 392 -16.03 24.40 4.48
N ALA A 393 -16.60 25.22 3.59
CA ALA A 393 -16.10 26.58 3.36
C ALA A 393 -16.25 27.46 4.61
N GLU A 394 -17.37 27.37 5.33
CA GLU A 394 -17.60 28.12 6.56
C GLU A 394 -16.56 27.79 7.64
N LYS A 395 -16.28 26.50 7.88
CA LYS A 395 -15.27 26.08 8.87
C LYS A 395 -13.87 26.57 8.50
N ILE A 396 -13.52 26.57 7.22
CA ILE A 396 -12.24 27.13 6.73
C ILE A 396 -12.17 28.64 6.99
N ILE A 397 -13.25 29.38 6.68
CA ILE A 397 -13.31 30.83 6.91
C ILE A 397 -13.18 31.14 8.41
N ASN A 398 -13.95 30.45 9.25
CA ASN A 398 -13.90 30.63 10.71
C ASN A 398 -12.52 30.32 11.28
N TYR A 399 -11.87 29.25 10.80
CA TYR A 399 -10.51 28.89 11.21
C TYR A 399 -9.50 30.01 10.94
N PHE A 400 -9.52 30.62 9.75
CA PHE A 400 -8.56 31.67 9.40
C PHE A 400 -8.94 33.06 9.94
N ASN A 401 -10.20 33.30 10.30
CA ASN A 401 -10.65 34.56 10.92
C ASN A 401 -10.32 34.65 12.42
N ASP A 402 -10.12 33.52 13.11
CA ASP A 402 -9.71 33.48 14.53
C ASP A 402 -8.34 32.78 14.69
N LEU A 403 -7.27 33.55 14.48
CA LEU A 403 -5.90 33.02 14.59
C LEU A 403 -5.52 32.56 16.00
N ASN A 404 -6.17 33.08 17.05
CA ASN A 404 -5.92 32.62 18.41
C ASN A 404 -6.49 31.22 18.60
N GLN A 405 -7.72 30.98 18.12
CA GLN A 405 -8.32 29.65 18.11
C GLN A 405 -7.53 28.70 17.21
N ALA A 406 -7.08 29.13 16.02
CA ALA A 406 -6.25 28.32 15.13
C ALA A 406 -4.93 27.87 15.81
N LYS A 407 -4.26 28.79 16.51
CA LYS A 407 -3.05 28.46 17.29
C LYS A 407 -3.35 27.47 18.41
N LYS A 408 -4.47 27.64 19.13
CA LYS A 408 -4.91 26.70 20.16
C LYS A 408 -5.19 25.31 19.57
N MET A 409 -5.83 25.24 18.40
CA MET A 409 -6.07 23.99 17.69
C MET A 409 -4.76 23.29 17.30
N SER A 410 -3.76 24.06 16.84
CA SER A 410 -2.44 23.52 16.51
C SER A 410 -1.74 22.89 17.72
N GLU A 411 -1.89 23.49 18.90
CA GLU A 411 -1.39 22.91 20.15
C GLU A 411 -2.14 21.64 20.54
N ASN A 412 -3.47 21.66 20.44
CA ASN A 412 -4.31 20.49 20.73
C ASN A 412 -4.01 19.33 19.78
N ALA A 413 -3.70 19.59 18.52
CA ALA A 413 -3.29 18.58 17.54
C ALA A 413 -2.04 17.81 18.01
N TYR A 414 -1.01 18.50 18.51
CA TYR A 414 0.15 17.84 19.11
C TYR A 414 -0.21 17.02 20.34
N GLN A 415 -1.12 17.49 21.19
CA GLN A 415 -1.49 16.75 22.40
C GLN A 415 -2.32 15.51 22.08
N ASN A 416 -3.34 15.64 21.24
CA ASN A 416 -4.21 14.54 20.84
C ASN A 416 -3.42 13.43 20.14
N SER A 417 -2.52 13.77 19.22
CA SER A 417 -1.72 12.77 18.48
C SER A 417 -0.85 11.87 19.38
N ARG A 418 -0.49 12.28 20.61
CA ARG A 418 0.27 11.46 21.57
C ARG A 418 -0.40 10.12 21.90
N ARG A 419 -1.73 10.01 21.77
CA ARG A 419 -2.43 8.74 21.97
C ARG A 419 -2.10 7.68 20.91
N TYR A 420 -1.45 8.08 19.82
CA TYR A 420 -0.91 7.21 18.78
C TYR A 420 0.63 7.09 18.87
N SER A 421 1.24 7.44 19.99
CA SER A 421 2.67 7.19 20.21
C SER A 421 2.99 5.70 20.08
N LYS A 422 4.23 5.37 19.72
CA LYS A 422 4.72 3.99 19.69
C LYS A 422 4.36 3.18 20.95
N ASN A 423 4.49 3.78 22.13
CA ASN A 423 4.14 3.13 23.39
C ASN A 423 2.64 2.90 23.55
N SER A 424 1.81 3.86 23.15
CA SER A 424 0.35 3.73 23.19
C SER A 424 -0.13 2.63 22.25
N VAL A 425 0.31 2.66 21.00
CA VAL A 425 -0.04 1.63 20.00
C VAL A 425 0.48 0.25 20.43
N TYR A 426 1.69 0.16 20.97
CA TYR A 426 2.20 -1.09 21.54
C TYR A 426 1.32 -1.63 22.66
N ASN A 427 0.75 -0.76 23.52
CA ASN A 427 -0.19 -1.18 24.55
C ASN A 427 -1.50 -1.72 23.94
N ASP A 428 -1.97 -1.16 22.83
CA ASP A 428 -3.15 -1.66 22.10
C ASP A 428 -2.91 -3.06 21.50
N TRP A 429 -1.65 -3.42 21.19
CA TRP A 429 -1.29 -4.78 20.73
C TRP A 429 -1.25 -5.83 21.86
N LYS A 430 -1.03 -5.45 23.12
CA LYS A 430 -0.84 -6.39 24.24
C LYS A 430 -1.99 -7.40 24.43
N PRO A 431 -3.27 -7.01 24.36
CA PRO A 431 -4.38 -7.96 24.45
C PRO A 431 -4.31 -9.07 23.39
N LEU A 432 -3.90 -8.72 22.16
CA LEU A 432 -3.72 -9.69 21.09
C LEU A 432 -2.55 -10.63 21.38
N PHE A 433 -1.40 -10.12 21.86
CA PHE A 433 -0.27 -11.00 22.25
C PHE A 433 -0.70 -12.03 23.30
N ASN A 434 -1.47 -11.62 24.31
CA ASN A 434 -2.01 -12.54 25.31
C ASN A 434 -2.95 -13.60 24.70
N GLN A 435 -3.72 -13.24 23.67
CA GLN A 435 -4.59 -14.18 22.96
C GLN A 435 -3.78 -15.20 22.16
N VAL A 436 -2.72 -14.76 21.47
CA VAL A 436 -1.77 -15.62 20.75
C VAL A 436 -1.14 -16.63 21.71
N GLU A 437 -0.61 -16.17 22.86
CA GLU A 437 -0.02 -17.05 23.85
C GLU A 437 -1.01 -18.12 24.35
N LYS A 438 -2.27 -17.73 24.63
CA LYS A 438 -3.30 -18.67 25.08
C LYS A 438 -3.59 -19.73 24.02
N PHE A 439 -3.69 -19.34 22.75
CA PHE A 439 -3.94 -20.27 21.64
C PHE A 439 -2.90 -21.39 21.54
N TYR A 440 -1.62 -21.07 21.76
CA TYR A 440 -0.53 -22.05 21.72
C TYR A 440 -0.35 -22.83 23.02
N LYS A 441 -0.63 -22.21 24.18
CA LYS A 441 -0.60 -22.91 25.49
C LYS A 441 -1.63 -24.04 25.57
N ILE A 442 -2.87 -23.81 25.11
CA ILE A 442 -3.93 -24.83 25.12
C ILE A 442 -3.53 -26.06 24.30
N SER A 443 -2.93 -25.84 23.13
CA SER A 443 -2.48 -26.93 22.24
C SER A 443 -1.39 -27.80 22.86
N SER A 444 -0.55 -27.25 23.74
CA SER A 444 0.54 -27.99 24.38
C SER A 444 0.02 -28.95 25.46
N GLN A 445 -1.13 -28.66 26.06
CA GLN A 445 -1.76 -29.49 27.08
C GLN A 445 -2.62 -30.61 26.48
N GLU A 446 -3.25 -30.38 25.32
CA GLU A 446 -4.03 -31.40 24.60
C GLU A 446 -3.17 -32.48 23.93
N VAL A 447 -1.88 -32.21 23.66
CA VAL A 447 -0.92 -33.22 23.14
C VAL A 447 -0.34 -34.11 24.26
N LEU A 448 -0.57 -33.75 25.53
CA LEU A 448 -0.11 -34.50 26.72
C LEU A 448 -1.20 -35.39 27.33
N GLN A 449 -2.41 -35.40 26.77
CA GLN A 449 -3.51 -36.33 27.08
C GLN A 449 -3.75 -37.25 25.89
#